data_AF-A0A0K6I8K3-F1
#
_entry.id   AF-A0A0K6I8K3-F1
#
_cell.length_a   1.000
_cell.length_b   1.000
_cell.length_c   1.000
_cell.angle_alpha   90.00
_cell.angle_beta   90.00
_cell.angle_gamma   90.00
#
_symmetry.space_group_name_H-M   'P 1'
#
loop_
_entity.id
_entity.type
_entity.pdbx_description
1 polymer ?
#
loop_
_entity_poly.entity_id
_entity_poly.type
_entity_poly.pdbx_seq_one_letter_code
_entity_poly.pdbx_strand_id
1 'polypeptide(L)'
;METNVDKTVATLLHEHALMLRAVREMRLALLQGSIGDACKALDTLQRLHAAHIAVEEAHWIVRLGPGARWQPKVYLAEHAKLEQMILDWRRRLTADDRLVVEPLDRLELLDASLPLQHLLEHHFEREEKGLFVEINA
;
A
#
# COMPACT_ATOMS: atom_id res chain seq x y z
N MET A 1 7.03 -24.02 1.24
CA MET A 1 7.31 -22.59 1.01
C MET A 1 7.33 -21.97 2.37
N GLU A 2 8.51 -21.82 2.97
CA GLU A 2 8.67 -21.28 4.31
C GLU A 2 8.30 -19.80 4.27
N THR A 3 7.10 -19.46 4.74
CA THR A 3 6.78 -18.09 5.15
C THR A 3 7.74 -17.76 6.29
N ASN A 4 8.74 -16.93 6.01
CA ASN A 4 9.71 -16.51 7.01
C ASN A 4 8.95 -15.74 8.12
N VAL A 5 8.72 -16.43 9.24
CA VAL A 5 7.81 -16.02 10.32
C VAL A 5 8.37 -14.85 11.14
N ASP A 6 9.67 -14.58 11.04
CA ASP A 6 10.36 -13.53 11.81
C ASP A 6 10.75 -12.35 10.91
N LYS A 7 9.76 -11.60 10.40
CA LYS A 7 10.04 -10.23 9.95
C LYS A 7 10.32 -9.38 11.18
N THR A 8 11.40 -8.60 11.14
CA THR A 8 11.70 -7.61 12.19
C THR A 8 10.97 -6.30 11.91
N VAL A 9 10.85 -5.41 12.90
CA VAL A 9 10.36 -4.03 12.67
C VAL A 9 11.18 -3.34 11.57
N ALA A 10 12.50 -3.52 11.56
CA ALA A 10 13.36 -2.94 10.53
C ALA A 10 13.03 -3.48 9.12
N THR A 11 12.65 -4.75 9.02
CA THR A 11 12.17 -5.35 7.76
C THR A 11 10.85 -4.73 7.31
N LEU A 12 9.88 -4.54 8.20
CA LEU A 12 8.59 -3.93 7.86
C LEU A 12 8.74 -2.46 7.45
N LEU A 13 9.57 -1.68 8.17
CA LEU A 13 9.90 -0.30 7.78
C LEU A 13 10.55 -0.22 6.39
N HIS A 14 11.37 -1.21 6.04
CA HIS A 14 11.92 -1.29 4.68
C HIS A 14 10.82 -1.58 3.65
N GLU A 15 9.86 -2.45 3.96
CA GLU A 15 8.70 -2.72 3.11
C GLU A 15 7.84 -1.46 2.92
N HIS A 16 7.63 -0.64 3.96
CA HIS A 16 6.95 0.66 3.84
C HIS A 16 7.64 1.53 2.80
N ALA A 17 8.96 1.65 2.88
CA ALA A 17 9.75 2.44 1.93
C ALA A 17 9.64 1.91 0.48
N LEU A 18 9.60 0.59 0.28
CA LEU A 18 9.41 -0.03 -1.02
C LEU A 18 8.01 0.20 -1.58
N MET A 19 6.97 0.14 -0.74
CA MET A 19 5.59 0.42 -1.14
C MET A 19 5.40 1.90 -1.52
N LEU A 20 5.94 2.84 -0.73
CA LEU A 20 5.94 4.26 -1.08
C LEU A 20 6.72 4.52 -2.38
N ARG A 21 7.82 3.79 -2.61
CA ARG A 21 8.56 3.86 -3.86
C ARG A 21 7.71 3.39 -5.04
N ALA A 22 6.98 2.28 -4.92
CA ALA A 22 6.10 1.80 -5.98
C ALA A 22 4.98 2.82 -6.31
N VAL A 23 4.40 3.50 -5.31
CA VAL A 23 3.44 4.60 -5.54
C VAL A 23 4.08 5.77 -6.29
N ARG A 24 5.31 6.17 -5.91
CA ARG A 24 6.04 7.23 -6.63
C ARG A 24 6.37 6.85 -8.06
N GLU A 25 6.77 5.60 -8.30
CA GLU A 25 7.06 5.08 -9.64
C GLU A 25 5.79 5.04 -10.51
N MET A 26 4.65 4.65 -9.95
CA MET A 26 3.35 4.75 -10.62
C MET A 26 3.06 6.19 -11.02
N ARG A 27 3.15 7.14 -10.08
CA ARG A 27 2.87 8.56 -10.35
C ARG A 27 3.82 9.14 -11.40
N LEU A 28 5.11 8.79 -11.35
CA LEU A 28 6.08 9.20 -12.37
C LEU A 28 5.71 8.67 -13.75
N ALA A 29 5.29 7.41 -13.85
CA ALA A 29 4.84 6.82 -15.10
C ALA A 29 3.56 7.52 -15.64
N LEU A 30 2.60 7.86 -14.78
CA LEU A 30 1.43 8.66 -15.17
C LEU A 30 1.81 10.03 -15.73
N LEU A 31 2.75 10.73 -15.07
CA LEU A 31 3.27 12.01 -15.54
C LEU A 31 3.92 11.91 -16.93
N GLN A 32 4.67 10.82 -17.16
CA GLN A 32 5.32 10.52 -18.44
C GLN A 32 4.35 10.01 -19.52
N GLY A 33 3.12 9.68 -19.13
CA GLY A 33 2.12 9.06 -19.99
C GLY A 33 2.40 7.60 -20.34
N SER A 34 3.09 6.87 -19.47
CA SER A 34 3.33 5.43 -19.60
C SER A 34 2.34 4.62 -18.75
N ILE A 35 1.20 4.23 -19.33
CA ILE A 35 0.24 3.31 -18.67
C ILE A 35 0.89 1.98 -18.34
N GLY A 36 1.73 1.45 -19.24
CA GLY A 36 2.40 0.17 -19.05
C GLY A 36 3.29 0.15 -17.81
N ASP A 37 4.08 1.21 -17.60
CA ASP A 37 4.95 1.28 -16.42
C ASP A 37 4.17 1.63 -15.15
N ALA A 38 3.11 2.42 -15.24
CA ALA A 38 2.20 2.66 -14.11
C ALA A 38 1.55 1.34 -13.63
N CYS A 39 1.15 0.48 -14.57
CA CYS A 39 0.62 -0.84 -14.26
C CYS A 39 1.66 -1.76 -13.61
N LYS A 40 2.92 -1.77 -14.09
CA LYS A 40 3.99 -2.55 -13.46
C LYS A 40 4.29 -2.09 -12.03
N ALA A 41 4.24 -0.78 -11.79
CA ALA A 41 4.41 -0.21 -10.47
C ALA A 41 3.26 -0.60 -9.53
N LEU A 42 2.00 -0.56 -10.01
CA LEU A 42 0.84 -1.08 -9.27
C LEU A 42 0.94 -2.57 -8.97
N ASP A 43 1.34 -3.40 -9.94
CA ASP A 43 1.53 -4.84 -9.73
C ASP A 43 2.61 -5.10 -8.67
N THR A 44 3.64 -4.24 -8.62
CA THR A 44 4.67 -4.29 -7.58
C THR A 44 4.13 -3.88 -6.22
N LEU A 45 3.37 -2.78 -6.14
CA LEU A 45 2.69 -2.36 -4.92
C LEU A 45 1.76 -3.45 -4.38
N GLN A 46 0.96 -4.08 -5.25
CA GLN A 46 0.03 -5.14 -4.88
C GLN A 46 0.75 -6.33 -4.26
N ARG A 47 1.84 -6.81 -4.89
CA ARG A 47 2.63 -7.92 -4.35
C ARG A 47 3.27 -7.58 -3.00
N LEU A 48 3.83 -6.38 -2.88
CA LEU A 48 4.44 -5.91 -1.63
C LEU A 48 3.39 -5.82 -0.53
N HIS A 49 2.25 -5.18 -0.79
CA HIS A 49 1.15 -5.04 0.15
C HIS A 49 0.62 -6.41 0.60
N ALA A 50 0.32 -7.32 -0.34
CA ALA A 50 -0.16 -8.65 0.00
C ALA A 50 0.83 -9.44 0.88
N ALA A 51 2.13 -9.38 0.57
CA ALA A 51 3.16 -10.04 1.36
C ALA A 51 3.40 -9.38 2.73
N HIS A 52 3.17 -8.07 2.82
CA HIS A 52 3.27 -7.30 4.05
C HIS A 52 2.13 -7.67 5.01
N ILE A 53 0.87 -7.47 4.57
CA ILE A 53 -0.31 -7.72 5.41
C ILE A 53 -0.43 -9.19 5.82
N ALA A 54 0.01 -10.14 4.98
CA ALA A 54 -0.06 -11.56 5.32
C ALA A 54 0.76 -11.89 6.58
N VAL A 55 1.91 -11.21 6.78
CA VAL A 55 2.71 -11.37 8.00
C VAL A 55 2.05 -10.67 9.18
N GLU A 56 1.57 -9.45 8.97
CA GLU A 56 0.95 -8.68 10.03
C GLU A 56 -0.29 -9.38 10.59
N GLU A 57 -1.19 -9.82 9.71
CA GLU A 57 -2.45 -10.46 10.08
C GLU A 57 -2.22 -11.81 10.75
N ALA A 58 -1.25 -12.61 10.27
CA ALA A 58 -0.99 -13.93 10.83
C ALA A 58 -0.23 -13.89 12.16
N HIS A 59 0.60 -12.85 12.39
CA HIS A 59 1.60 -12.90 13.45
C HIS A 59 1.62 -11.67 14.37
N TRP A 60 1.24 -10.48 13.89
CA TRP A 60 1.42 -9.23 14.66
C TRP A 60 0.11 -8.73 15.22
N ILE A 61 -0.91 -8.56 14.37
CA ILE A 61 -2.23 -8.07 14.76
C ILE A 61 -2.89 -8.99 15.80
N VAL A 62 -2.68 -10.31 15.69
CA VAL A 62 -3.20 -11.30 16.66
C VAL A 62 -2.59 -11.17 18.06
N ARG A 63 -1.47 -10.47 18.21
CA ARG A 63 -0.80 -10.24 19.50
C ARG A 63 -1.31 -8.99 20.22
N LEU A 64 -2.12 -8.15 19.56
CA LEU A 64 -2.65 -6.95 20.18
C LEU A 64 -3.59 -7.31 21.35
N GLY A 65 -3.32 -6.71 22.51
CA GLY A 65 -4.15 -6.84 23.69
C GLY A 65 -5.42 -5.96 23.64
N PRO A 66 -6.36 -6.15 24.57
CA PRO A 66 -7.61 -5.39 24.62
C PRO A 66 -7.40 -3.88 24.87
N GLY A 67 -6.25 -3.49 25.44
CA GLY A 67 -5.86 -2.09 25.68
C GLY A 67 -5.08 -1.43 24.53
N ALA A 68 -4.94 -2.10 23.38
CA ALA A 68 -4.27 -1.55 22.21
C ALA A 68 -4.89 -0.22 21.77
N ARG A 69 -4.06 0.74 21.35
CA ARG A 69 -4.53 2.06 20.92
C ARG A 69 -5.52 1.96 19.77
N TRP A 70 -5.27 1.03 18.86
CA TRP A 70 -6.20 0.66 17.79
C TRP A 70 -6.54 -0.81 17.88
N GLN A 71 -7.83 -1.10 17.74
CA GLN A 71 -8.32 -2.47 17.78
C GLN A 71 -7.95 -3.22 16.49
N PRO A 72 -7.69 -4.54 16.51
CA PRO A 72 -7.33 -5.34 15.34
C PRO A 72 -8.19 -5.09 14.10
N LYS A 73 -9.50 -4.94 14.28
CA LYS A 73 -10.47 -4.66 13.19
C LYS A 73 -10.18 -3.39 12.38
N VAL A 74 -9.46 -2.42 12.96
CA VAL A 74 -9.10 -1.17 12.27
C VAL A 74 -8.03 -1.46 11.22
N TYR A 75 -6.98 -2.18 11.60
CA TYR A 75 -5.91 -2.60 10.68
C TYR A 75 -6.47 -3.44 9.54
N LEU A 76 -7.28 -4.46 9.85
CA LEU A 76 -7.90 -5.33 8.84
C LEU A 76 -8.79 -4.55 7.86
N ALA A 77 -9.53 -3.54 8.34
CA ALA A 77 -10.36 -2.71 7.48
C ALA A 77 -9.51 -1.80 6.57
N GLU A 78 -8.39 -1.27 7.07
CA GLU A 78 -7.44 -0.49 6.27
C GLU A 78 -6.75 -1.36 5.21
N HIS A 79 -6.32 -2.59 5.54
CA HIS A 79 -5.77 -3.55 4.58
C HIS A 79 -6.74 -3.83 3.43
N ALA A 80 -7.99 -4.18 3.75
CA ALA A 80 -9.02 -4.45 2.76
C ALA A 80 -9.30 -3.23 1.89
N LYS A 81 -9.27 -2.02 2.47
CA LYS A 81 -9.47 -0.77 1.74
C LYS A 81 -8.31 -0.50 0.77
N LEU A 82 -7.07 -0.67 1.21
CA LEU A 82 -5.88 -0.51 0.37
C LEU A 82 -5.86 -1.51 -0.78
N GLU A 83 -6.13 -2.78 -0.51
CA GLU A 83 -6.24 -3.82 -1.54
C GLU A 83 -7.28 -3.44 -2.60
N GLN A 84 -8.49 -3.04 -2.17
CA GLN A 84 -9.53 -2.61 -3.09
C GLN A 84 -9.11 -1.39 -3.93
N MET A 85 -8.46 -0.40 -3.32
CA MET A 85 -7.99 0.79 -4.03
C MET A 85 -6.92 0.47 -5.07
N ILE A 86 -5.99 -0.46 -4.76
CA ILE A 86 -4.97 -0.92 -5.72
C ILE A 86 -5.63 -1.62 -6.91
N LEU A 87 -6.62 -2.47 -6.66
CA LEU A 87 -7.40 -3.16 -7.71
C LEU A 87 -8.20 -2.17 -8.56
N ASP A 88 -8.82 -1.16 -7.95
CA ASP A 88 -9.56 -0.12 -8.65
C ASP A 88 -8.66 0.68 -9.59
N TRP A 89 -7.46 1.03 -9.11
CA TRP A 89 -6.44 1.68 -9.94
C TRP A 89 -6.00 0.81 -11.11
N ARG A 90 -5.78 -0.49 -10.86
CA ARG A 90 -5.41 -1.42 -11.92
C ARG A 90 -6.49 -1.48 -13.00
N ARG A 91 -7.75 -1.62 -12.60
CA ARG A 91 -8.90 -1.62 -13.52
C ARG A 91 -8.99 -0.32 -14.31
N ARG A 92 -8.87 0.83 -13.62
CA ARG A 92 -8.93 2.16 -14.25
C ARG A 92 -7.88 2.30 -15.34
N LEU A 93 -6.62 1.98 -15.06
CA LEU A 93 -5.53 2.14 -16.04
C LEU A 93 -5.60 1.15 -17.21
N THR A 94 -6.25 0.00 -17.04
CA THR A 94 -6.43 -0.97 -18.14
C THR A 94 -7.68 -0.74 -18.97
N ALA A 95 -8.62 0.10 -18.50
CA ALA A 95 -9.90 0.29 -19.17
C ALA A 95 -9.78 1.14 -20.44
N ASP A 96 -8.84 2.08 -20.48
CA ASP A 96 -8.65 3.00 -21.60
C ASP A 96 -7.17 3.43 -21.66
N ASP A 97 -6.51 3.11 -22.78
CA ASP A 97 -5.11 3.45 -23.02
C ASP A 97 -4.93 4.93 -23.38
N ARG A 98 -6.02 5.64 -23.68
CA ARG A 98 -6.01 7.08 -24.00
C ARG A 98 -5.94 7.98 -22.76
N LEU A 99 -6.06 7.42 -21.56
CA LEU A 99 -6.10 8.16 -20.29
C LEU A 99 -4.89 9.05 -20.02
N VAL A 100 -3.84 8.97 -20.82
CA VAL A 100 -2.61 9.76 -20.67
C VAL A 100 -2.18 10.42 -21.98
N VAL A 101 -3.06 10.53 -22.96
CA VAL A 101 -2.71 11.19 -24.23
C VAL A 101 -2.51 12.68 -23.99
N GLU A 102 -3.48 13.35 -23.39
CA GLU A 102 -3.42 14.79 -23.13
C GLU A 102 -2.77 15.11 -21.78
N PRO A 103 -2.02 16.22 -21.66
CA PRO A 103 -1.45 16.65 -20.38
C PRO A 103 -2.48 16.84 -19.26
N LEU A 104 -3.70 17.26 -19.60
CA LEU A 104 -4.78 17.46 -18.62
C LEU A 104 -5.24 16.11 -18.04
N ASP A 105 -5.39 15.08 -18.85
CA ASP A 105 -5.77 13.73 -18.38
C ASP A 105 -4.73 13.17 -17.40
N ARG A 106 -3.44 13.40 -17.69
CA ARG A 106 -2.33 12.99 -16.80
C ARG A 106 -2.41 13.70 -15.44
N LEU A 107 -2.72 14.99 -15.43
CA LEU A 107 -2.88 15.76 -14.20
C LEU A 107 -4.05 15.22 -13.37
N GLU A 108 -5.20 14.96 -14.00
CA GLU A 108 -6.37 14.40 -13.32
C GLU A 108 -6.09 13.01 -12.71
N LEU A 109 -5.30 12.17 -13.40
CA LEU A 109 -4.86 10.89 -12.83
C LEU A 109 -3.90 11.06 -11.66
N LEU A 110 -2.97 12.01 -11.74
CA LEU A 110 -2.05 12.32 -10.64
C LEU A 110 -2.82 12.78 -9.40
N ASP A 111 -3.78 13.68 -9.56
CA ASP A 111 -4.62 14.17 -8.46
C ASP A 111 -5.49 13.06 -7.89
N ALA A 112 -6.12 12.26 -8.76
CA ALA A 112 -6.94 11.15 -8.33
C ALA A 112 -6.15 10.06 -7.59
N SER A 113 -4.82 9.97 -7.78
CA SER A 113 -3.97 8.96 -7.11
C SER A 113 -3.57 9.35 -5.68
N LEU A 114 -3.75 10.62 -5.28
CA LEU A 114 -3.40 11.10 -3.94
C LEU A 114 -4.09 10.35 -2.81
N PRO A 115 -5.39 9.99 -2.87
CA PRO A 115 -6.04 9.23 -1.82
C PRO A 115 -5.40 7.86 -1.55
N LEU A 116 -4.88 7.17 -2.58
CA LEU A 116 -4.17 5.90 -2.39
C LEU A 116 -2.85 6.14 -1.62
N GLN A 117 -2.09 7.16 -2.02
CA GLN A 117 -0.85 7.52 -1.35
C GLN A 117 -1.10 7.89 0.13
N HIS A 118 -2.05 8.79 0.39
CA HIS A 118 -2.32 9.24 1.75
C HIS A 118 -2.83 8.12 2.64
N LEU A 119 -3.70 7.24 2.14
CA LEU A 119 -4.16 6.09 2.93
C LEU A 119 -3.00 5.17 3.30
N LEU A 120 -2.10 4.92 2.36
CA LEU A 120 -0.91 4.09 2.59
C LEU A 120 0.04 4.73 3.61
N GLU A 121 0.28 6.04 3.54
CA GLU A 121 1.09 6.77 4.50
C GLU A 121 0.47 6.77 5.91
N HIS A 122 -0.85 6.96 6.01
CA HIS A 122 -1.56 6.91 7.30
C HIS A 122 -1.59 5.51 7.91
N HIS A 123 -1.67 4.48 7.08
CA HIS A 123 -1.59 3.10 7.50
C HIS A 123 -0.22 2.81 8.14
N PHE A 124 0.87 3.18 7.47
CA PHE A 124 2.23 3.05 8.01
C PHE A 124 2.42 3.85 9.30
N GLU A 125 1.92 5.09 9.35
CA GLU A 125 1.97 5.89 10.57
C GLU A 125 1.27 5.20 11.75
N ARG A 126 0.16 4.49 11.50
CA ARG A 126 -0.59 3.75 12.52
C ARG A 126 0.17 2.54 13.03
N GLU A 127 0.82 1.80 12.15
CA GLU A 127 1.65 0.66 12.53
C GLU A 127 2.85 1.11 13.34
N GLU A 128 3.57 2.13 12.85
CA GLU A 128 4.78 2.64 13.46
C GLU A 128 4.52 3.26 14.84
N LYS A 129 3.39 3.96 15.02
CA LYS A 129 3.03 4.59 16.30
C LYS A 129 2.19 3.69 17.22
N GLY A 130 1.74 2.54 16.73
CA GLY A 130 0.81 1.64 17.42
C GLY A 130 1.33 0.22 17.40
N LEU A 131 1.01 -0.52 16.34
CA LEU A 131 1.27 -1.95 16.22
C LEU A 131 2.71 -2.31 16.61
N PHE A 132 3.71 -1.65 16.03
CA PHE A 132 5.12 -1.97 16.24
C PHE A 132 5.60 -1.67 17.66
N VAL A 133 5.03 -0.64 18.29
CA VAL A 133 5.36 -0.28 19.68
C VAL A 133 4.69 -1.26 20.64
N GLU A 134 3.42 -1.58 20.41
CA GLU A 134 2.58 -2.33 21.33
C GLU A 134 2.88 -3.82 21.37
N ILE A 135 3.38 -4.42 20.27
CA ILE A 135 3.78 -5.84 20.29
C ILE A 135 5.20 -6.07 20.83
N ASN A 136 5.99 -5.00 20.96
CA ASN A 136 7.35 -5.04 21.50
C ASN A 136 7.42 -4.51 22.96
N ALA A 137 6.28 -4.05 23.50
CA ALA A 137 6.11 -3.64 24.89
C ALA A 137 5.73 -4.83 25.79
#